data_AF-M3B7Q8-F1
#
_entry.id   AF-M3B7Q8-F1
#
_cell.length_a   1.000
_cell.length_b   1.000
_cell.length_c   1.000
_cell.angle_alpha   90.00
_cell.angle_beta   90.00
_cell.angle_gamma   90.00
#
_symmetry.space_group_name_H-M   'P 1'
#
loop_
_entity.id
_entity.type
_entity.pdbx_description
1 polymer ?
#
loop_
_entity_poly.entity_id
_entity_poly.type
_entity_poly.pdbx_seq_one_letter_code
_entity_poly.pdbx_strand_id
1 'polypeptide(L)'
;MDGWRRRHDAARGGAAHGTADWDPEGLAELLSECELLRAQAESAGVALDDGPSSLEALDQLQPRWRGDEELQSWLGNDAGLYLGTVLVRTVGGAAWQIRSDGQPVVRLAGGREVDVVETGHAWAEDGAPELSQVYAELSEN
;
A
#
# COMPACT_ATOMS: atom_id res chain seq x y z
N MET A 1 13.07 11.06 -2.58
CA MET A 1 12.16 9.98 -2.12
C MET A 1 13.02 8.77 -1.77
N ASP A 2 13.75 8.83 -0.64
CA ASP A 2 14.91 7.95 -0.38
C ASP A 2 14.87 7.29 1.02
N GLY A 3 13.80 7.54 1.79
CA GLY A 3 13.67 7.09 3.17
C GLY A 3 13.41 5.59 3.32
N TRP A 4 12.52 5.05 2.47
CA TRP A 4 12.11 3.64 2.50
C TRP A 4 13.29 2.67 2.32
N ARG A 5 14.15 2.91 1.31
CA ARG A 5 15.32 2.06 1.02
C ARG A 5 16.27 1.93 2.21
N ARG A 6 16.46 3.00 2.98
CA ARG A 6 17.43 3.02 4.10
C ARG A 6 16.96 2.21 5.30
N ARG A 7 15.64 2.08 5.51
CA ARG A 7 15.07 1.31 6.63
C ARG A 7 15.07 -0.20 6.33
N HIS A 8 14.87 -0.57 5.07
CA HIS A 8 14.70 -1.98 4.68
C HIS A 8 16.01 -2.73 4.36
N ASP A 9 17.09 -2.01 4.01
CA ASP A 9 18.42 -2.59 3.76
C ASP A 9 19.05 -3.17 5.05
N ALA A 10 18.77 -2.56 6.21
CA ALA A 10 19.28 -3.02 7.50
C ALA A 10 18.58 -4.29 8.04
N ALA A 11 17.34 -4.56 7.62
CA ALA A 11 16.58 -5.76 8.00
C ALA A 11 16.86 -6.97 7.10
N ARG A 12 17.44 -6.76 5.91
CA ARG A 12 17.66 -7.80 4.89
C ARG A 12 19.13 -8.12 4.65
N GLY A 13 19.83 -8.54 5.70
CA GLY A 13 21.11 -9.22 5.57
C GLY A 13 21.00 -10.47 4.69
N GLY A 14 21.15 -10.28 3.38
CA GLY A 14 21.24 -11.32 2.35
C GLY A 14 19.91 -11.82 1.80
N ALA A 15 19.36 -11.16 0.76
CA ALA A 15 18.49 -11.84 -0.19
C ALA A 15 18.74 -11.33 -1.62
N ALA A 16 19.01 -12.30 -2.50
CA ALA A 16 19.39 -12.13 -3.88
C ALA A 16 18.27 -11.53 -4.76
N HIS A 17 18.69 -11.06 -5.93
CA HIS A 17 17.92 -10.56 -7.07
C HIS A 17 16.86 -11.56 -7.58
N GLY A 18 15.73 -11.66 -6.89
CA GLY A 18 14.59 -12.49 -7.27
C GLY A 18 13.34 -12.03 -6.54
N THR A 19 12.19 -12.25 -7.17
CA THR A 19 10.83 -12.09 -6.61
C THR A 19 10.79 -12.57 -5.16
N ALA A 20 10.96 -11.65 -4.21
CA ALA A 20 10.81 -11.96 -2.80
C ALA A 20 9.30 -12.16 -2.59
N ASP A 21 8.88 -13.41 -2.50
CA ASP A 21 7.55 -13.77 -2.03
C ASP A 21 7.46 -13.27 -0.58
N TRP A 22 6.67 -12.22 -0.35
CA TRP A 22 6.50 -11.69 0.99
C TRP A 22 5.55 -12.63 1.75
N ASP A 23 6.13 -13.49 2.59
CA ASP A 23 5.39 -14.30 3.55
C ASP A 23 4.46 -13.41 4.43
N PRO A 24 3.37 -13.97 4.99
CA PRO A 24 2.40 -13.22 5.80
C PRO A 24 3.01 -12.45 6.98
N GLU A 25 4.15 -12.89 7.53
CA GLU A 25 4.90 -12.16 8.57
C GLU A 25 5.59 -10.89 8.02
N GLY A 26 6.15 -10.96 6.80
CA GLY A 26 6.71 -9.79 6.13
C GLY A 26 5.63 -8.78 5.72
N LEU A 27 4.43 -9.26 5.41
CA LEU A 27 3.27 -8.41 5.17
C LEU A 27 2.80 -7.70 6.44
N ALA A 28 2.81 -8.39 7.58
CA ALA A 28 2.49 -7.80 8.88
C ALA A 28 3.51 -6.72 9.32
N GLU A 29 4.79 -6.90 8.97
CA GLU A 29 5.83 -5.89 9.18
C GLU A 29 5.58 -4.66 8.28
N LEU A 30 5.25 -4.86 7.00
CA LEU A 30 4.91 -3.80 6.06
C LEU A 30 3.65 -3.02 6.47
N LEU A 31 2.65 -3.72 7.02
CA LEU A 31 1.44 -3.13 7.59
C LEU A 31 1.68 -2.40 8.91
N SER A 32 2.69 -2.82 9.68
CA SER A 32 3.14 -2.06 10.85
C SER A 32 3.75 -0.72 10.45
N GLU A 33 4.33 -0.59 9.25
CA GLU A 33 4.86 0.68 8.74
C GLU A 33 3.75 1.68 8.33
N CYS A 34 2.49 1.25 8.20
CA CYS A 34 1.35 2.11 7.86
C CYS A 34 0.78 2.88 9.08
N GLU A 35 1.60 3.16 10.11
CA GLU A 35 1.13 3.76 11.37
C GLU A 35 0.44 5.10 11.16
N LEU A 36 0.91 5.93 10.21
CA LEU A 36 0.34 7.24 9.96
C LEU A 36 -1.08 7.11 9.38
N LEU A 37 -1.26 6.24 8.38
CA LEU A 37 -2.59 5.95 7.81
C LEU A 37 -3.55 5.40 8.87
N ARG A 38 -3.10 4.46 9.71
CA ARG A 38 -3.92 3.92 10.78
C ARG A 38 -4.31 4.99 11.80
N ALA A 39 -3.35 5.81 12.24
CA ALA A 39 -3.62 6.90 13.16
C ALA A 39 -4.62 7.91 12.57
N GLN A 40 -4.51 8.21 11.26
CA GLN A 40 -5.43 9.08 10.56
C GLN A 40 -6.85 8.48 10.50
N ALA A 41 -6.97 7.18 10.20
CA ALA A 41 -8.24 6.46 10.19
C ALA A 41 -8.86 6.39 11.60
N GLU A 42 -8.08 6.04 12.61
CA GLU A 42 -8.52 6.00 14.01
C GLU A 42 -8.98 7.37 14.50
N SER A 43 -8.29 8.46 14.14
CA SER A 43 -8.72 9.83 14.45
C SER A 43 -10.05 10.20 13.78
N ALA A 44 -10.44 9.50 12.71
CA ALA A 44 -11.73 9.64 12.05
C ALA A 44 -12.78 8.64 12.56
N GLY A 45 -12.42 7.79 13.53
CA GLY A 45 -13.30 6.74 14.08
C GLY A 45 -13.43 5.51 13.18
N VAL A 46 -12.50 5.33 12.23
CA VAL A 46 -12.45 4.20 11.31
C VAL A 46 -11.47 3.15 11.84
N ALA A 47 -11.94 1.91 11.96
CA ALA A 47 -11.08 0.76 12.25
C ALA A 47 -10.74 0.02 10.94
N LEU A 48 -9.45 -0.13 10.68
CA LEU A 48 -8.93 -0.82 9.51
C LEU A 48 -8.75 -2.32 9.82
N ASP A 49 -9.40 -3.21 9.08
CA ASP A 49 -9.38 -4.68 9.23
C ASP A 49 -8.43 -5.40 8.25
N ASP A 50 -7.65 -4.62 7.49
CA ASP A 50 -6.79 -5.10 6.40
C ASP A 50 -7.59 -5.77 5.25
N GLY A 51 -8.91 -5.54 5.19
CA GLY A 51 -9.83 -6.05 4.17
C GLY A 51 -10.41 -4.98 3.24
N PRO A 52 -11.21 -5.38 2.23
CA PRO A 52 -11.75 -4.47 1.21
C PRO A 52 -12.61 -3.34 1.78
N SER A 53 -13.41 -3.63 2.82
CA SER A 53 -14.24 -2.66 3.54
C SER A 53 -13.43 -1.50 4.13
N SER A 54 -12.16 -1.75 4.47
CA SER A 54 -11.28 -0.71 4.97
C SER A 54 -10.87 0.29 3.88
N LEU A 55 -10.78 -0.14 2.62
CA LEU A 55 -10.45 0.75 1.50
C LEU A 55 -11.59 1.75 1.26
N GLU A 56 -12.82 1.27 1.29
CA GLU A 56 -14.01 2.14 1.21
C GLU A 56 -14.01 3.17 2.35
N ALA A 57 -13.66 2.75 3.57
CA ALA A 57 -13.60 3.66 4.70
C ALA A 57 -12.46 4.69 4.59
N LEU A 58 -11.31 4.31 4.01
CA LEU A 58 -10.22 5.23 3.70
C LEU A 58 -10.66 6.28 2.68
N ASP A 59 -11.36 5.88 1.61
CA ASP A 59 -11.88 6.80 0.58
C ASP A 59 -12.84 7.87 1.16
N GLN A 60 -13.50 7.59 2.28
CA GLN A 60 -14.38 8.55 2.96
C GLN A 60 -13.65 9.50 3.94
N LEU A 61 -12.33 9.38 4.11
CA LEU A 61 -11.58 10.25 5.03
C LEU A 61 -11.57 11.70 4.53
N GLN A 62 -11.78 12.65 5.45
CA GLN A 62 -11.63 14.06 5.13
C GLN A 62 -10.15 14.39 4.84
N PRO A 63 -9.83 15.01 3.69
CA PRO A 63 -8.46 15.17 3.20
C PRO A 63 -7.70 16.31 3.89
N ARG A 64 -7.60 16.26 5.22
CA ARG A 64 -6.98 17.29 6.05
C ARG A 64 -5.46 17.39 5.86
N TRP A 65 -4.84 16.33 5.36
CA TRP A 65 -3.41 16.25 5.06
C TRP A 65 -2.99 17.03 3.81
N ARG A 66 -3.90 17.33 2.87
CA ARG A 66 -3.57 17.99 1.58
C ARG A 66 -3.01 19.41 1.72
N GLY A 67 -3.08 20.01 2.90
CA GLY A 67 -2.42 21.27 3.20
C GLY A 67 -0.92 21.13 3.53
N ASP A 68 -0.40 19.90 3.60
CA ASP A 68 0.96 19.57 4.02
C ASP A 68 1.54 18.52 3.05
N GLU A 69 2.48 18.94 2.20
CA GLU A 69 3.08 18.10 1.16
C GLU A 69 3.86 16.91 1.73
N GLU A 70 4.44 17.07 2.93
CA GLU A 70 5.13 15.98 3.62
C GLU A 70 4.09 14.94 4.03
N LEU A 71 3.06 15.33 4.81
CA LEU A 71 2.00 14.42 5.24
C LEU A 71 1.29 13.75 4.08
N GLN A 72 1.02 14.47 3.00
CA GLN A 72 0.43 13.91 1.78
C GLN A 72 1.33 12.83 1.17
N SER A 73 2.64 13.05 1.12
CA SER A 73 3.60 12.07 0.60
C SER A 73 3.66 10.81 1.47
N TRP A 74 3.72 10.97 2.79
CA TRP A 74 3.72 9.83 3.72
C TRP A 74 2.41 9.04 3.66
N LEU A 75 1.27 9.75 3.69
CA LEU A 75 -0.04 9.11 3.65
C LEU A 75 -0.30 8.40 2.31
N GLY A 76 0.16 8.98 1.19
CA GLY A 76 0.05 8.35 -0.12
C GLY A 76 0.84 7.05 -0.20
N ASN A 77 2.05 7.02 0.34
CA ASN A 77 2.84 5.80 0.46
C ASN A 77 2.09 4.74 1.28
N ASP A 78 1.62 5.09 2.48
CA ASP A 78 0.92 4.15 3.35
C ASP A 78 -0.39 3.64 2.74
N ALA A 79 -1.17 4.53 2.10
CA ALA A 79 -2.40 4.16 1.40
C ALA A 79 -2.13 3.14 0.28
N GLY A 80 -1.05 3.35 -0.48
CA GLY A 80 -0.60 2.41 -1.51
C GLY A 80 -0.19 1.05 -0.94
N LEU A 81 0.63 1.05 0.13
CA LEU A 81 1.05 -0.18 0.79
C LEU A 81 -0.13 -0.95 1.40
N TYR A 82 -1.10 -0.23 1.96
CA TYR A 82 -2.33 -0.80 2.50
C TYR A 82 -3.18 -1.44 1.38
N LEU A 83 -3.40 -0.74 0.26
CA LEU A 83 -4.07 -1.29 -0.92
C LEU A 83 -3.38 -2.58 -1.40
N GLY A 84 -2.06 -2.55 -1.53
CA GLY A 84 -1.30 -3.73 -1.97
C GLY A 84 -1.44 -4.91 -1.00
N THR A 85 -1.54 -4.63 0.29
CA THR A 85 -1.80 -5.66 1.30
C THR A 85 -3.19 -6.28 1.15
N VAL A 86 -4.23 -5.45 0.99
CA VAL A 86 -5.59 -5.95 0.76
C VAL A 86 -5.63 -6.83 -0.50
N LEU A 87 -4.96 -6.42 -1.58
CA LEU A 87 -4.85 -7.21 -2.82
C LEU A 87 -4.19 -8.57 -2.58
N VAL A 88 -3.00 -8.62 -1.98
CA VAL A 88 -2.28 -9.88 -1.72
C VAL A 88 -3.04 -10.81 -0.79
N ARG A 89 -3.79 -10.27 0.19
CA ARG A 89 -4.58 -11.08 1.13
C ARG A 89 -5.85 -11.66 0.52
N THR A 90 -6.46 -10.98 -0.46
CA THR A 90 -7.83 -11.29 -0.92
C THR A 90 -7.93 -11.72 -2.38
N VAL A 91 -6.96 -11.34 -3.22
CA VAL A 91 -6.93 -11.70 -4.64
C VAL A 91 -6.01 -12.89 -4.84
N GLY A 92 -6.57 -14.00 -5.32
CA GLY A 92 -5.84 -15.24 -5.53
C GLY A 92 -4.67 -15.07 -6.51
N GLY A 93 -3.45 -15.41 -6.07
CA GLY A 93 -2.26 -15.30 -6.90
C GLY A 93 -1.69 -13.88 -7.04
N ALA A 94 -2.23 -12.91 -6.29
CA ALA A 94 -1.55 -11.63 -6.08
C ALA A 94 -0.37 -11.81 -5.11
N ALA A 95 0.79 -11.26 -5.47
CA ALA A 95 2.00 -11.33 -4.66
C ALA A 95 2.79 -10.02 -4.76
N TRP A 96 3.51 -9.68 -3.69
CA TRP A 96 4.44 -8.57 -3.71
C TRP A 96 5.68 -8.86 -4.57
N GLN A 97 6.18 -7.83 -5.23
CA GLN A 97 7.43 -7.86 -6.00
C GLN A 97 8.16 -6.54 -5.78
N ILE A 98 9.50 -6.60 -5.72
CA ILE A 98 10.34 -5.40 -5.74
C ILE A 98 10.91 -5.25 -7.15
N ARG A 99 10.64 -4.13 -7.81
CA ARG A 99 11.19 -3.84 -9.13
C ARG A 99 12.71 -3.59 -9.07
N SER A 100 13.37 -3.55 -10.23
CA SER A 100 14.82 -3.29 -10.30
C SER A 100 15.22 -1.91 -9.77
N ASP A 101 14.29 -0.96 -9.78
CA ASP A 101 14.41 0.36 -9.15
C ASP A 101 14.06 0.34 -7.64
N GLY A 102 13.75 -0.80 -7.05
CA GLY A 102 13.48 -0.92 -5.62
C GLY A 102 12.07 -0.51 -5.17
N GLN A 103 11.18 -0.13 -6.08
CA GLN A 103 9.78 0.16 -5.77
C GLN A 103 9.00 -1.14 -5.48
N PRO A 104 8.25 -1.22 -4.37
CA PRO A 104 7.29 -2.29 -4.14
C PRO A 104 6.08 -2.18 -5.08
N VAL A 105 5.74 -3.29 -5.72
CA VAL A 105 4.58 -3.44 -6.60
C VAL A 105 3.85 -4.74 -6.30
N VAL A 106 2.55 -4.79 -6.63
CA VAL A 106 1.78 -6.04 -6.55
C VAL A 106 1.69 -6.66 -7.94
N ARG A 107 2.09 -7.91 -8.06
CA ARG A 107 1.95 -8.70 -9.28
C ARG A 107 0.73 -9.61 -9.15
N LEU A 108 -0.18 -9.54 -10.12
CA LEU A 108 -1.37 -10.40 -10.20
C LEU A 108 -1.05 -11.74 -10.90
N ALA A 109 -1.97 -12.71 -10.78
CA ALA A 109 -1.84 -14.04 -11.38
C ALA A 109 -1.59 -14.02 -12.90
N GLY A 110 -2.13 -13.02 -13.61
CA GLY A 110 -1.90 -12.81 -15.05
C GLY A 110 -0.55 -12.18 -15.41
N GLY A 111 0.29 -11.86 -14.43
CA GLY A 111 1.58 -11.19 -14.61
C GLY A 111 1.49 -9.66 -14.74
N ARG A 112 0.29 -9.07 -14.67
CA ARG A 112 0.11 -7.61 -14.56
C ARG A 112 0.73 -7.12 -13.25
N GLU A 113 1.57 -6.10 -13.33
CA GLU A 113 2.11 -5.39 -12.17
C GLU A 113 1.27 -4.13 -11.89
N VAL A 114 1.03 -3.88 -10.62
CA VAL A 114 0.27 -2.73 -10.10
C VAL A 114 1.20 -1.89 -9.26
N ASP A 115 1.37 -0.63 -9.66
CA ASP A 115 2.11 0.36 -8.89
C ASP A 115 1.20 0.94 -7.81
N VAL A 116 1.14 0.25 -6.68
CA VAL A 116 0.24 0.62 -5.59
C VAL A 116 0.67 1.90 -4.89
N VAL A 117 1.97 2.23 -4.90
CA VAL A 117 2.47 3.47 -4.31
C VAL A 117 2.10 4.67 -5.18
N GLU A 118 2.25 4.58 -6.51
CA GLU A 118 1.74 5.61 -7.42
C GLU A 118 0.23 5.84 -7.22
N THR A 119 -0.53 4.74 -7.11
CA THR A 119 -1.98 4.80 -6.86
C THR A 119 -2.30 5.51 -5.54
N GLY A 120 -1.60 5.17 -4.46
CA GLY A 120 -1.79 5.79 -3.15
C GLY A 120 -1.44 7.28 -3.13
N HIS A 121 -0.40 7.70 -3.85
CA HIS A 121 -0.08 9.12 -4.03
C HIS A 121 -1.19 9.87 -4.77
N ALA A 122 -1.68 9.34 -5.89
CA ALA A 122 -2.80 9.94 -6.63
C ALA A 122 -4.06 10.08 -5.74
N TRP A 123 -4.36 9.06 -4.94
CA TRP A 123 -5.43 9.12 -3.95
C TRP A 123 -5.19 10.19 -2.87
N ALA A 124 -3.99 10.30 -2.32
CA ALA A 124 -3.69 11.30 -1.30
C ALA A 124 -3.81 12.72 -1.85
N GLU A 125 -3.36 12.93 -3.10
CA GLU A 125 -3.37 14.20 -3.83
C GLU A 125 -4.77 14.63 -4.25
N ASP A 126 -5.47 13.80 -5.02
CA ASP A 126 -6.72 14.17 -5.68
C ASP A 126 -7.94 13.52 -5.00
N GLY A 127 -7.75 12.36 -4.36
CA GLY A 127 -8.82 11.48 -3.90
C GLY A 127 -9.33 10.56 -5.00
N ALA A 128 -8.64 10.56 -6.15
CA ALA A 128 -8.98 9.76 -7.30
C ALA A 128 -7.71 9.16 -7.95
N PRO A 129 -7.78 7.92 -8.46
CA PRO A 129 -8.89 6.99 -8.31
C PRO A 129 -9.09 6.56 -6.83
N GLU A 130 -10.32 6.22 -6.46
CA GLU A 130 -10.64 5.69 -5.13
C GLU A 130 -9.93 4.33 -4.94
N LEU A 131 -9.39 4.08 -3.74
CA LEU A 131 -8.66 2.84 -3.44
C LEU A 131 -9.58 1.62 -3.56
N SER A 132 -10.82 1.75 -3.11
CA SER A 132 -11.86 0.72 -3.23
C SER A 132 -12.21 0.43 -4.70
N GLN A 133 -12.26 1.46 -5.55
CA GLN A 133 -12.49 1.29 -6.99
C GLN A 133 -11.33 0.54 -7.65
N VAL A 134 -10.09 0.93 -7.37
CA VAL A 134 -8.90 0.24 -7.90
C VAL A 134 -8.88 -1.22 -7.44
N TYR A 135 -9.16 -1.47 -6.17
CA TYR A 135 -9.30 -2.84 -5.67
C TYR A 135 -10.35 -3.64 -6.43
N ALA A 136 -11.55 -3.09 -6.62
CA ALA A 136 -12.63 -3.77 -7.33
C ALA A 136 -12.19 -4.16 -8.75
N GLU A 137 -11.62 -3.23 -9.52
CA GLU A 137 -11.11 -3.49 -10.87
C GLU A 137 -10.10 -4.65 -10.89
N LEU A 138 -9.16 -4.66 -9.94
CA LEU A 138 -8.08 -5.64 -9.89
C LEU A 138 -8.54 -7.01 -9.37
N SER A 139 -9.60 -7.05 -8.56
CA SER A 139 -10.17 -8.28 -7.99
C SER A 139 -11.03 -9.07 -8.99
N GLU A 140 -11.50 -8.43 -10.06
CA GLU A 140 -12.34 -9.04 -11.09
C GLU A 140 -11.55 -9.85 -12.14
N ASN A 141 -10.23 -9.89 -12.05
CA ASN A 141 -9.32 -10.52 -13.02
C ASN A 141 -8.81 -11.91 -12.58
#